data_AF-A0A0U1KKZ4-F1
#
_entry.id   AF-A0A0U1KKZ4-F1
#
_cell.length_a   1.000
_cell.length_b   1.000
_cell.length_c   1.000
_cell.angle_alpha   90.00
_cell.angle_beta   90.00
_cell.angle_gamma   90.00
#
_symmetry.space_group_name_H-M   'P 1'
#
loop_
_entity.id
_entity.type
_entity.pdbx_description
1 polymer ?
#
loop_
_entity_poly.entity_id
_entity_poly.type
_entity_poly.pdbx_seq_one_letter_code
_entity_poly.pdbx_strand_id
1 'polypeptide(L)'
;MRERKWRLYLNMIFGSVGLLLVALAAMRHIAEGLNSGGYLIVLFGFIFTMNYVNYLEEKAGISKKMTWIRGIISIILLFVISYLLFF
;
A
#
# COMPACT_ATOMS: atom_id res chain seq x y z
N MET A 1 25.38 -12.30 3.85
CA MET A 1 24.22 -11.87 4.68
C MET A 1 23.65 -10.48 4.33
N ARG A 2 24.48 -9.46 4.04
CA ARG A 2 24.02 -8.08 3.76
C ARG A 2 23.19 -7.94 2.47
N GLU A 3 23.58 -8.63 1.40
CA GLU A 3 22.86 -8.59 0.11
C GLU A 3 21.45 -9.22 0.14
N ARG A 4 21.21 -10.22 1.01
CA ARG A 4 19.87 -10.80 1.18
C ARG A 4 18.93 -9.78 1.83
N LYS A 5 19.43 -9.03 2.83
CA LYS A 5 18.63 -7.99 3.50
C LYS A 5 18.26 -6.86 2.54
N TRP A 6 19.20 -6.39 1.72
CA TRP A 6 18.92 -5.33 0.74
C TRP A 6 17.84 -5.74 -0.28
N ARG A 7 17.97 -6.93 -0.89
CA ARG A 7 16.95 -7.46 -1.82
C ARG A 7 15.57 -7.57 -1.18
N LEU A 8 15.53 -7.97 0.09
CA LEU A 8 14.30 -8.10 0.84
C LEU A 8 13.63 -6.74 1.12
N TYR A 9 14.40 -5.71 1.50
CA TYR A 9 13.86 -4.34 1.63
C TYR A 9 13.42 -3.74 0.29
N LEU A 10 14.13 -4.01 -0.79
CA LEU A 10 13.69 -3.59 -2.13
C LEU A 10 12.34 -4.22 -2.50
N ASN A 11 12.15 -5.51 -2.22
CA ASN A 11 10.88 -6.18 -2.47
C ASN A 11 9.75 -5.62 -1.61
N MET A 12 10.01 -5.23 -0.35
CA MET A 12 9.03 -4.52 0.48
C MET A 12 8.62 -3.18 -0.15
N ILE A 13 9.60 -2.40 -0.64
CA ILE A 13 9.35 -1.12 -1.30
C ILE A 13 8.49 -1.33 -2.55
N PHE A 14 8.84 -2.27 -3.42
CA PHE A 14 8.06 -2.57 -4.61
C PHE A 14 6.63 -3.03 -4.27
N GLY A 15 6.46 -3.87 -3.24
CA GLY A 15 5.14 -4.29 -2.78
C GLY A 15 4.29 -3.13 -2.26
N SER A 16 4.88 -2.22 -1.49
CA SER A 16 4.21 -1.00 -1.01
C SER A 16 3.85 -0.04 -2.15
N VAL A 17 4.82 0.29 -3.00
CA VAL A 17 4.62 1.25 -4.10
C VAL A 17 3.62 0.69 -5.12
N GLY A 18 3.71 -0.59 -5.46
CA GLY A 18 2.74 -1.25 -6.35
C GLY A 18 1.32 -1.18 -5.81
N LEU A 19 1.13 -1.44 -4.51
CA LEU A 19 -0.18 -1.34 -3.87
C LEU A 19 -0.74 0.09 -3.91
N LEU A 20 0.10 1.10 -3.68
CA LEU A 20 -0.28 2.51 -3.79
C LEU A 20 -0.71 2.87 -5.22
N LEU A 21 0.06 2.45 -6.22
CA LEU A 21 -0.25 2.73 -7.63
C LEU A 21 -1.60 2.14 -8.04
N VAL A 22 -1.89 0.90 -7.64
CA VAL A 22 -3.19 0.24 -7.91
C VAL A 22 -4.34 1.01 -7.26
N ALA A 23 -4.18 1.42 -6.00
CA ALA A 23 -5.20 2.18 -5.29
C ALA A 23 -5.47 3.55 -5.95
N LEU A 24 -4.41 4.28 -6.34
CA LEU A 24 -4.53 5.58 -7.01
C LEU A 24 -5.18 5.47 -8.38
N ALA A 25 -4.79 4.48 -9.19
CA ALA A 25 -5.39 4.24 -10.50
C ALA A 25 -6.89 3.95 -10.38
N ALA A 26 -7.27 3.12 -9.41
CA ALA A 26 -8.68 2.81 -9.15
C ALA A 26 -9.45 4.05 -8.67
N MET A 27 -8.88 4.83 -7.75
CA MET A 27 -9.50 6.08 -7.27
C MET A 27 -9.72 7.09 -8.40
N ARG A 28 -8.78 7.22 -9.35
CA ARG A 28 -8.93 8.10 -10.51
C ARG A 28 -10.15 7.75 -11.35
N HIS A 29 -10.32 6.48 -11.69
CA HIS A 29 -11.48 6.03 -12.47
C HIS A 29 -12.80 6.22 -11.71
N ILE A 30 -12.80 6.08 -10.38
CA ILE A 30 -13.99 6.29 -9.58
C ILE A 30 -14.33 7.79 -9.51
N ALA A 31 -13.32 8.67 -9.38
CA ALA A 31 -13.49 10.11 -9.36
C ALA A 31 -14.15 10.64 -10.64
N GLU A 32 -13.78 10.08 -11.79
CA GLU A 32 -14.37 10.41 -13.10
C GLU A 32 -15.84 9.94 -13.22
N GLY A 33 -16.28 8.96 -12.42
CA GLY A 33 -17.59 8.31 -12.53
C GLY A 33 -18.63 8.64 -11.44
N LEU A 34 -18.36 9.58 -10.52
CA LEU A 34 -19.26 9.98 -9.41
C LEU A 34 -19.80 8.80 -8.55
N ASN A 35 -19.09 7.67 -8.46
CA ASN A 35 -19.60 6.48 -7.79
C ASN A 35 -18.99 6.31 -6.38
N SER A 36 -19.68 6.85 -5.36
CA SER A 36 -19.21 6.85 -3.96
C SER A 36 -18.94 5.44 -3.40
N GLY A 37 -19.64 4.41 -3.87
CA GLY A 37 -19.41 3.01 -3.47
C GLY A 37 -18.06 2.45 -3.91
N GLY A 38 -17.51 2.94 -5.02
CA GLY A 38 -16.20 2.49 -5.53
C GLY A 38 -15.06 2.81 -4.57
N TYR A 39 -15.11 3.96 -3.90
CA TYR A 39 -14.06 4.38 -2.96
C TYR A 39 -13.92 3.42 -1.78
N LEU A 40 -15.03 2.95 -1.22
CA LEU A 40 -15.01 1.98 -0.12
C LEU A 40 -14.39 0.66 -0.57
N ILE A 41 -14.72 0.18 -1.77
CA ILE A 41 -14.15 -1.05 -2.34
C ILE A 41 -12.63 -0.94 -2.47
N VAL A 42 -12.13 0.17 -3.00
CA VAL A 42 -10.68 0.40 -3.13
C VAL A 42 -10.02 0.49 -1.77
N LEU A 43 -10.63 1.15 -0.80
CA LEU A 43 -10.08 1.31 0.54
C LEU A 43 -10.01 -0.03 1.29
N PHE A 44 -11.07 -0.83 1.25
CA PHE A 44 -11.05 -2.19 1.82
C PHE A 44 -10.09 -3.11 1.08
N GLY A 45 -10.04 -3.04 -0.26
CA GLY A 45 -9.08 -3.81 -1.07
C GLY A 45 -7.63 -3.47 -0.73
N PHE A 46 -7.34 -2.19 -0.51
CA PHE A 46 -6.04 -1.72 -0.04
C PHE A 46 -5.71 -2.32 1.33
N ILE A 47 -6.62 -2.21 2.31
CA ILE A 47 -6.42 -2.74 3.67
C ILE A 47 -6.20 -4.26 3.66
N PHE A 48 -6.99 -5.03 2.90
CA PHE A 48 -6.84 -6.48 2.82
C PHE A 48 -5.52 -6.90 2.16
N THR A 49 -5.17 -6.26 1.03
CA THR A 49 -3.90 -6.55 0.35
C THR A 49 -2.72 -6.17 1.22
N MET A 50 -2.80 -5.03 1.91
CA MET A 50 -1.79 -4.59 2.85
C MET A 50 -1.58 -5.58 4.01
N ASN A 51 -2.67 -6.11 4.59
CA ASN A 51 -2.61 -7.15 5.61
C ASN A 51 -1.97 -8.45 5.08
N TYR A 52 -2.29 -8.84 3.85
CA TYR A 52 -1.66 -9.99 3.21
C TYR A 52 -0.15 -9.76 2.99
N VAL A 53 0.27 -8.57 2.56
CA VAL A 53 1.69 -8.23 2.44
C VAL A 53 2.37 -8.24 3.80
N ASN A 54 1.73 -7.72 4.86
CA ASN A 54 2.26 -7.78 6.22
C ASN A 54 2.52 -9.24 6.67
N TYR A 55 1.58 -10.14 6.37
CA TYR A 55 1.74 -11.57 6.65
C TYR A 55 2.93 -12.19 5.90
N LEU A 56 3.12 -11.85 4.62
CA LEU A 56 4.27 -12.30 3.83
C LEU A 56 5.59 -11.75 4.38
N GLU A 57 5.60 -10.50 4.83
CA GLU A 57 6.78 -9.87 5.42
C GLU A 57 7.19 -10.53 6.74
N GLU A 58 6.23 -10.84 7.61
CA GLU A 58 6.47 -11.60 8.84
C GLU A 58 7.04 -12.99 8.53
N LYS A 59 6.50 -13.69 7.53
CA LYS A 59 7.04 -14.99 7.06
C LYS A 59 8.45 -14.88 6.47
N ALA A 60 8.82 -13.73 5.92
CA ALA A 60 10.16 -13.47 5.40
C ALA A 60 11.18 -13.09 6.48
N GLY A 61 10.76 -13.05 7.76
CA GLY A 61 11.63 -12.72 8.90
C GLY A 61 11.80 -11.21 9.13
N ILE A 62 10.91 -10.38 8.59
CA ILE A 62 10.89 -8.94 8.86
C ILE A 62 10.30 -8.71 10.24
N SER A 63 10.87 -7.74 10.97
CA SER A 63 10.36 -7.42 12.30
C SER A 63 8.98 -6.77 12.21
N LYS A 64 8.08 -7.19 13.09
CA LYS A 64 6.72 -6.64 13.18
C LYS A 64 6.69 -5.11 13.30
N LYS A 65 7.67 -4.53 13.99
CA LYS A 65 7.85 -3.07 14.10
C LYS A 65 8.07 -2.42 12.73
N MET A 66 8.91 -3.02 11.88
CA MET A 66 9.20 -2.50 10.54
C MET A 66 7.98 -2.59 9.62
N THR A 67 7.26 -3.72 9.66
CA THR A 67 6.01 -3.93 8.92
C THR A 67 4.94 -2.91 9.31
N TRP A 68 4.80 -2.61 10.61
CA TRP A 68 3.88 -1.56 11.09
C TRP A 68 4.27 -0.16 10.61
N ILE A 69 5.56 0.20 10.67
CA ILE A 69 6.05 1.50 10.19
C ILE A 69 5.77 1.66 8.69
N ARG A 70 6.15 0.67 7.88
CA ARG A 70 5.85 0.64 6.43
C ARG A 70 4.35 0.80 6.19
N GLY A 71 3.54 0.12 7.01
CA GLY A 71 2.10 0.16 6.89
C GLY A 71 1.52 1.56 7.11
N ILE A 72 1.87 2.19 8.24
CA ILE A 72 1.44 3.55 8.57
C ILE A 72 1.87 4.54 7.48
N ILE A 73 3.12 4.44 7.01
CA ILE A 73 3.64 5.28 5.93
C ILE A 73 2.83 5.10 4.65
N SER A 74 2.47 3.86 4.29
CA SER A 74 1.68 3.57 3.08
C SER A 74 0.29 4.19 3.17
N ILE A 75 -0.36 4.14 4.34
CA ILE A 75 -1.68 4.78 4.55
C ILE A 75 -1.57 6.30 4.43
N ILE A 76 -0.59 6.91 5.10
CA ILE A 76 -0.37 8.36 5.04
C ILE A 76 -0.10 8.82 3.60
N LEU A 77 0.77 8.10 2.89
CA LEU A 77 1.08 8.40 1.49
C LEU A 77 -0.15 8.29 0.60
N LEU A 78 -1.00 7.27 0.79
CA LEU A 78 -2.24 7.15 0.04
C LEU A 78 -3.13 8.39 0.23
N PHE A 79 -3.36 8.82 1.48
CA PHE A 79 -4.21 9.98 1.74
C PHE A 79 -3.60 11.29 1.20
N VAL A 80 -2.30 11.52 1.42
CA VAL A 80 -1.62 12.74 0.95
C VAL A 80 -1.63 12.81 -0.58
N ILE A 81 -1.28 11.72 -1.27
CA ILE A 81 -1.23 11.70 -2.73
C ILE A 81 -2.64 11.81 -3.32
N SER A 82 -3.63 11.09 -2.77
CA SER A 82 -5.00 11.21 -3.23
C SER A 82 -5.56 12.62 -3.03
N TYR A 83 -5.25 13.28 -1.91
CA TYR A 83 -5.63 14.68 -1.70
C TYR A 83 -5.01 15.57 -2.79
N LEU A 84 -3.70 15.49 -3.01
CA LEU A 84 -3.00 16.32 -4.00
C LEU A 84 -3.44 16.09 -5.46
N LEU A 85 -3.92 14.89 -5.81
CA LEU A 85 -4.32 14.54 -7.18
C LEU A 85 -5.79 14.83 -7.49
N PHE A 86 -6.66 14.82 -6.48
CA PHE A 86 -8.11 14.86 -6.68
C PHE A 86 -8.82 16.06 -6.02
N PHE A 87 -8.14 16.84 -5.19
CA PHE A 87 -8.64 18.06 -4.54
C PHE A 87 -7.66 19.23 -4.70
#